data_AF-A0A8R1EGR9-F1
#
_entry.id   AF-A0A8R1EGR9-F1
#
_cell.length_a   1.000
_cell.length_b   1.000
_cell.length_c   1.000
_cell.angle_alpha   90.00
_cell.angle_beta   90.00
_cell.angle_gamma   90.00
#
_symmetry.space_group_name_H-M   'P 1'
#
loop_
_entity.id
_entity.type
_entity.pdbx_description
1 polymer ?
#
loop_
_entity_poly.entity_id
_entity_poly.type
_entity_poly.pdbx_seq_one_letter_code
_entity_poly.pdbx_strand_id
1 'polypeptide(L)'
;MATAGKEDIYESDGAVNPVPKSEPENDSSNHPDIELVSVDIDEAMKKYKNRVLNLTSIDFSDSIAKKRRHAFGRNQYVLEVAGAGYGGHETPSEKLNRILYEIADLNDQLRSDESVKTDLLNAEVLDNLASEVKTLQVVKTNGQITEHVDHEVDLPKTRSDPKVATLENRLRRIEQSIGSSVIPSAPVLDTIEDLKLRCETLNHSYVSGLEQRLNVMLTKLEKSRRHAPTTTWTSISRRR
;
A
#
# COMPACT_ATOMS: atom_id res chain seq x y z
N MET A 1 -70.23 12.60 19.16
CA MET A 1 -69.62 11.54 18.32
C MET A 1 -68.16 11.90 18.14
N ALA A 2 -67.26 11.22 18.84
CA ALA A 2 -65.82 11.46 18.68
C ALA A 2 -65.31 10.57 17.54
N THR A 3 -64.84 11.19 16.45
CA THR A 3 -64.17 10.49 15.36
C THR A 3 -62.83 9.99 15.89
N ALA A 4 -62.75 8.68 16.16
CA ALA A 4 -61.50 8.00 16.41
C ALA A 4 -60.63 8.16 15.16
N GLY A 5 -59.66 9.08 15.21
CA GLY A 5 -58.61 9.18 14.21
C GLY A 5 -57.78 7.92 14.29
N LYS A 6 -57.85 7.07 13.25
CA LYS A 6 -56.94 5.95 13.10
C LYS A 6 -55.55 6.53 12.86
N GLU A 7 -54.58 6.05 13.63
CA GLU A 7 -53.17 6.37 13.44
C GLU A 7 -52.73 6.04 12.01
N ASP A 8 -52.08 6.99 11.33
CA ASP A 8 -51.65 6.86 9.92
C ASP A 8 -50.43 5.94 9.77
N ILE A 9 -49.74 5.62 10.86
CA ILE A 9 -48.54 4.78 10.88
C ILE A 9 -48.75 3.67 11.89
N TYR A 10 -48.89 2.43 11.39
CA TYR A 10 -48.89 1.21 12.19
C TYR A 10 -47.50 0.57 12.10
N GLU A 11 -46.68 0.80 13.11
CA GLU A 11 -45.39 0.12 13.29
C GLU A 11 -45.50 -0.94 14.39
N SER A 12 -44.81 -2.07 14.20
CA SER A 12 -44.71 -3.09 15.25
C SER A 12 -43.96 -2.53 16.44
N ASP A 13 -44.46 -2.71 17.67
CA ASP A 13 -43.77 -2.34 18.91
C ASP A 13 -42.28 -2.66 18.77
N GLY A 14 -41.45 -1.61 18.83
CA GLY A 14 -40.02 -1.67 18.58
C GLY A 14 -39.33 -2.58 19.57
N ALA A 15 -39.41 -3.88 19.34
CA ALA A 15 -38.69 -4.88 20.09
C ALA A 15 -37.21 -4.62 19.80
N VAL A 16 -36.52 -4.09 20.81
CA VAL A 16 -35.07 -4.24 20.91
C VAL A 16 -34.85 -5.74 20.91
N ASN A 17 -34.64 -6.34 19.74
CA ASN A 17 -33.93 -7.60 19.70
C ASN A 17 -32.58 -7.25 20.30
N PRO A 18 -32.22 -7.72 21.51
CA PRO A 18 -30.83 -7.72 21.88
C PRO A 18 -30.24 -8.78 20.97
N VAL A 19 -29.92 -8.41 19.73
CA VAL A 19 -28.98 -9.19 18.94
C VAL A 19 -27.74 -9.13 19.82
N PRO A 20 -27.34 -10.20 20.55
CA PRO A 20 -26.00 -10.20 21.08
C PRO A 20 -25.15 -9.94 19.85
N LYS A 21 -24.33 -8.88 19.87
CA LYS A 21 -23.30 -8.71 18.85
C LYS A 21 -22.65 -10.08 18.78
N SER A 22 -22.92 -10.82 17.71
CA SER A 22 -22.18 -12.02 17.40
C SER A 22 -20.77 -11.47 17.28
N GLU A 23 -19.96 -11.67 18.32
CA GLU A 23 -18.52 -11.52 18.17
C GLU A 23 -18.22 -12.30 16.88
N PRO A 24 -17.68 -11.65 15.84
CA PRO A 24 -17.37 -12.36 14.62
C PRO A 24 -16.55 -13.55 15.08
N GLU A 25 -17.03 -14.77 14.81
CA GLU A 25 -16.35 -15.98 15.24
C GLU A 25 -14.90 -15.79 14.87
N ASN A 26 -14.07 -15.69 15.92
CA ASN A 26 -12.68 -15.32 15.77
C ASN A 26 -12.11 -16.44 14.90
N ASP A 27 -11.83 -16.13 13.63
CA ASP A 27 -11.20 -16.99 12.63
C ASP A 27 -9.75 -17.20 13.08
N SER A 28 -9.60 -17.71 14.30
CA SER A 28 -8.35 -18.08 14.93
C SER A 28 -7.85 -19.20 14.08
N SER A 29 -6.88 -18.87 13.23
CA SER A 29 -6.15 -19.78 12.36
C SER A 29 -5.25 -20.69 13.21
N ASN A 30 -5.79 -21.27 14.28
CA ASN A 30 -5.14 -22.26 15.13
C ASN A 30 -5.21 -23.62 14.42
N HIS A 31 -4.80 -23.63 13.15
CA HIS A 31 -4.61 -24.84 12.38
C HIS A 31 -3.25 -25.43 12.80
N PRO A 32 -3.14 -26.76 13.02
CA PRO A 32 -1.89 -27.37 13.47
C PRO A 32 -0.69 -27.15 12.53
N ASP A 33 -0.95 -26.77 11.27
CA ASP A 33 0.06 -26.52 10.25
C ASP A 33 0.35 -25.02 9.99
N ILE A 34 -0.28 -24.11 10.75
CA ILE A 34 -0.08 -22.66 10.59
C ILE A 34 0.54 -22.09 11.86
N GLU A 35 1.72 -21.48 11.74
CA GLU A 35 2.37 -20.76 12.82
C GLU A 35 1.96 -19.28 12.80
N LEU A 36 1.34 -18.80 13.88
CA LEU A 36 1.07 -17.37 14.06
C LEU A 36 2.35 -16.68 14.55
N VAL A 37 2.99 -15.93 13.66
CA VAL A 37 4.14 -15.09 14.00
C VAL A 37 3.66 -13.70 14.42
N SER A 38 3.85 -13.35 15.69
CA SER A 38 3.60 -11.97 16.15
C SER A 38 4.70 -11.04 15.64
N VAL A 39 4.31 -10.03 14.87
CA VAL A 39 5.26 -9.05 14.33
C VAL A 39 5.19 -7.78 15.17
N ASP A 40 6.29 -7.47 15.86
CA ASP A 40 6.51 -6.16 16.45
C ASP A 40 7.05 -5.20 15.37
N ILE A 41 6.22 -4.22 15.00
CA ILE A 41 6.54 -3.23 13.98
C ILE A 41 7.72 -2.37 14.42
N ASP A 42 7.83 -2.03 15.70
CA ASP A 42 8.91 -1.18 16.21
C ASP A 42 10.24 -1.92 16.21
N GLU A 43 10.22 -3.21 16.58
CA GLU A 43 11.41 -4.06 16.49
C GLU A 43 11.85 -4.28 15.03
N ALA A 44 10.89 -4.52 14.13
CA ALA A 44 11.17 -4.65 12.70
C ALA A 44 11.77 -3.35 12.13
N MET A 45 11.18 -2.20 12.44
CA MET A 45 11.70 -0.88 12.03
C MET A 45 13.15 -0.68 12.50
N LYS A 46 13.46 -1.04 13.75
CA LYS A 46 14.83 -0.96 14.27
C LYS A 46 15.79 -1.90 13.53
N LYS A 47 15.36 -3.11 13.17
CA LYS A 47 16.16 -4.09 12.42
C LYS A 47 16.55 -3.59 11.02
N TYR A 48 15.67 -2.84 10.35
CA TYR A 48 15.86 -2.42 8.95
C TYR A 48 16.22 -0.94 8.75
N LYS A 49 16.19 -0.09 9.78
CA LYS A 49 16.41 1.37 9.70
C LYS A 49 17.64 1.81 8.89
N ASN A 50 18.71 1.03 8.91
CA ASN A 50 19.97 1.36 8.23
C ASN A 50 20.32 0.40 7.08
N ARG A 51 19.37 -0.44 6.65
CA ARG A 51 19.57 -1.36 5.53
C ARG A 51 18.90 -0.75 4.30
N VAL A 52 19.71 -0.31 3.35
CA VAL A 52 19.23 0.23 2.07
C VAL A 52 19.40 -0.84 1.00
N LEU A 53 18.39 -0.98 0.13
CA LEU A 53 18.46 -1.87 -1.03
C LEU A 53 19.08 -1.11 -2.21
N ASN A 54 20.06 -1.74 -2.87
CA ASN A 54 20.60 -1.22 -4.11
C ASN A 54 19.72 -1.70 -5.29
N LEU A 55 19.10 -0.76 -5.99
CA LEU A 55 18.22 -1.05 -7.13
C LEU A 55 18.86 -0.70 -8.49
N THR A 56 20.14 -0.30 -8.53
CA THR A 56 20.77 0.21 -9.77
C THR A 56 20.92 -0.81 -10.89
N SER A 57 20.73 -2.10 -10.61
CA SER A 57 20.86 -3.19 -11.59
C SER A 57 19.55 -3.94 -11.85
N ILE A 58 18.43 -3.44 -11.33
CA ILE A 58 17.10 -4.03 -11.53
C ILE A 58 16.41 -3.22 -12.62
N ASP A 59 16.47 -3.73 -13.85
CA ASP A 59 15.72 -3.22 -15.00
C ASP A 59 14.74 -4.29 -15.48
N PHE A 60 13.44 -3.99 -15.41
CA PHE A 60 12.37 -4.87 -15.89
C PHE A 60 12.07 -4.68 -17.39
N SER A 61 12.80 -3.79 -18.06
CA SER A 61 12.68 -3.52 -19.49
C SER A 61 13.50 -4.50 -20.34
N ASP A 62 14.38 -5.31 -19.72
CA ASP A 62 15.11 -6.34 -20.45
C ASP A 62 14.15 -7.47 -20.88
N SER A 63 14.27 -7.87 -22.14
CA SER A 63 13.43 -8.93 -22.67
C SER A 63 13.82 -10.25 -22.02
N ILE A 64 12.89 -10.86 -21.28
CA ILE A 64 13.09 -12.16 -20.63
C ILE A 64 13.42 -13.28 -21.63
N ALA A 65 13.15 -13.05 -22.92
CA ALA A 65 13.63 -13.87 -24.01
C ALA A 65 15.11 -13.56 -24.29
N LYS A 66 16.03 -14.21 -23.55
CA LYS A 66 17.46 -14.24 -23.91
C LYS A 66 17.64 -14.83 -25.32
N LYS A 67 17.60 -13.98 -26.34
CA LYS A 67 18.05 -14.33 -27.70
C LYS A 67 19.56 -14.53 -27.61
N ARG A 68 20.04 -15.75 -27.87
CA ARG A 68 21.48 -16.04 -27.98
C ARG A 68 22.11 -14.99 -28.90
N ARG A 69 22.98 -14.15 -28.35
CA ARG A 69 23.77 -13.22 -29.15
C ARG A 69 24.64 -14.05 -30.08
N HIS A 70 24.40 -13.96 -31.38
CA HIS A 70 25.35 -14.47 -32.36
C HIS A 70 26.65 -13.68 -32.18
N ALA A 71 27.69 -14.39 -31.77
CA ALA A 71 29.01 -13.84 -31.54
C ALA A 71 29.76 -13.73 -32.89
N PHE A 72 29.35 -12.81 -33.77
CA PHE A 72 30.20 -12.37 -34.89
C PHE A 72 29.83 -10.95 -35.30
N GLY A 73 30.84 -10.07 -35.36
CA GLY A 73 30.80 -8.82 -36.11
C GLY A 73 30.34 -7.58 -35.33
N ARG A 74 31.27 -6.91 -34.66
CA ARG A 74 31.15 -5.49 -34.31
C ARG A 74 31.69 -4.69 -35.49
N ASN A 75 30.90 -4.57 -36.56
CA ASN A 75 31.20 -3.73 -37.72
C ASN A 75 30.80 -2.28 -37.44
N GLN A 76 31.45 -1.69 -36.42
CA GLN A 76 31.27 -0.34 -35.87
C GLN A 76 31.39 0.83 -36.87
N TYR A 77 31.57 0.55 -38.17
CA TYR A 77 31.72 1.55 -39.23
C TYR A 77 30.94 1.22 -40.52
N VAL A 78 30.10 0.19 -40.54
CA VAL A 78 29.26 -0.08 -41.72
C VAL A 78 27.93 0.61 -41.49
N LEU A 79 27.65 1.62 -42.31
CA LEU A 79 26.34 2.26 -42.39
C LEU A 79 25.34 1.25 -42.97
N GLU A 80 24.76 0.42 -42.10
CA GLU A 80 23.74 -0.54 -42.51
C GLU A 80 22.43 0.24 -42.72
N VAL A 81 22.02 0.36 -43.99
CA VAL A 81 20.67 0.74 -44.37
C VAL A 81 19.96 -0.55 -44.74
N ALA A 82 18.88 -0.88 -44.05
CA ALA A 82 18.08 -2.05 -44.39
C ALA A 82 17.52 -1.88 -45.81
N GLY A 83 17.97 -2.73 -46.74
CA GLY A 83 17.55 -2.67 -48.14
C GLY A 83 16.06 -2.99 -48.31
N ALA A 84 15.47 -2.47 -49.39
CA ALA A 84 14.07 -2.74 -49.75
C ALA A 84 13.87 -4.26 -49.94
N GLY A 85 13.12 -4.89 -49.02
CA GLY A 85 12.88 -6.35 -48.99
C GLY A 85 13.51 -7.09 -47.81
N TYR A 86 14.18 -6.42 -46.87
CA TYR A 86 14.62 -7.05 -45.63
C TYR A 86 13.42 -7.40 -44.73
N GLY A 87 13.12 -8.70 -44.61
CA GLY A 87 12.01 -9.21 -43.80
C GLY A 87 12.27 -9.32 -42.29
N GLY A 88 13.41 -8.80 -41.80
CA GLY A 88 13.74 -8.72 -40.38
C GLY A 88 13.27 -7.41 -39.74
N HIS A 89 13.14 -7.39 -38.40
CA HIS A 89 12.86 -6.15 -37.68
C HIS A 89 14.11 -5.26 -37.69
N GLU A 90 13.98 -4.07 -38.28
CA GLU A 90 15.03 -3.06 -38.38
C GLU A 90 15.47 -2.59 -36.99
N THR A 91 16.78 -2.35 -36.80
CA THR A 91 17.27 -1.77 -35.54
C THR A 91 16.94 -0.27 -35.47
N PRO A 92 16.80 0.33 -34.26
CA PRO A 92 16.50 1.76 -34.14
C PRO A 92 17.56 2.68 -34.79
N SER A 93 18.80 2.21 -34.96
CA SER A 93 19.86 2.91 -35.70
C SER A 93 19.69 2.81 -37.21
N GLU A 94 19.41 1.63 -37.74
CA GLU A 94 19.12 1.43 -39.17
C GLU A 94 17.89 2.23 -39.60
N LYS A 95 16.84 2.22 -38.76
CA LYS A 95 15.60 2.98 -39.00
C LYS A 95 15.84 4.47 -39.11
N LEU A 96 16.67 5.01 -38.22
CA LEU A 96 17.06 6.42 -38.26
C LEU A 96 17.81 6.74 -39.56
N ASN A 97 18.76 5.89 -39.96
CA ASN A 97 19.52 6.08 -41.20
C ASN A 97 18.60 6.02 -42.42
N ARG A 98 17.67 5.04 -42.49
CA ARG A 98 16.70 4.96 -43.59
C ARG A 98 15.84 6.21 -43.68
N ILE A 99 15.29 6.66 -42.55
CA ILE A 99 14.43 7.85 -42.50
C ILE A 99 15.21 9.10 -42.95
N LEU A 100 16.47 9.26 -42.54
CA LEU A 100 17.31 10.39 -42.99
C LEU A 100 17.48 10.42 -44.51
N TYR A 101 17.71 9.26 -45.13
CA TYR A 101 17.83 9.17 -46.58
C TYR A 101 16.50 9.37 -47.30
N GLU A 102 15.41 8.84 -46.75
CA GLU A 102 14.06 9.03 -47.30
C GLU A 102 13.64 10.49 -47.26
N ILE A 103 13.90 11.21 -46.15
CA ILE A 103 13.65 12.65 -46.05
C ILE A 103 14.48 13.44 -47.07
N ALA A 104 15.75 13.05 -47.30
CA ALA A 104 16.60 13.70 -48.28
C ALA A 104 16.08 13.52 -49.72
N ASP A 105 15.72 12.29 -50.09
CA ASP A 105 15.15 11.97 -51.41
C ASP A 105 13.80 12.67 -51.64
N LEU A 106 12.94 12.72 -50.61
CA LEU A 106 11.69 13.48 -50.65
C LEU A 106 11.92 14.99 -50.81
N ASN A 107 12.98 15.55 -50.22
CA ASN A 107 13.34 16.97 -50.41
C ASN A 107 13.77 17.23 -51.86
N ASP A 108 14.58 16.35 -52.43
CA ASP A 108 15.03 16.44 -53.82
C ASP A 108 13.86 16.31 -54.81
N GLN A 109 12.94 15.38 -54.56
CA GLN A 109 11.71 15.22 -55.35
C GLN A 109 10.83 16.48 -55.29
N LEU A 110 10.62 17.06 -54.11
CA LEU A 110 9.82 18.28 -53.96
C LEU A 110 10.48 19.53 -54.59
N ARG A 111 11.81 19.58 -54.62
CA ARG A 111 12.58 20.62 -55.32
C ARG A 111 12.48 20.47 -56.84
N SER A 112 12.37 19.24 -57.33
CA SER A 112 12.26 18.94 -58.75
C SER A 112 10.84 19.07 -59.31
N ASP A 113 9.82 18.86 -58.47
CA ASP A 113 8.43 18.70 -58.92
C ASP A 113 7.49 19.72 -58.25
N GLU A 114 7.27 20.85 -58.93
CA GLU A 114 6.43 21.97 -58.44
C GLU A 114 4.95 21.59 -58.26
N SER A 115 4.47 20.52 -58.90
CA SER A 115 3.09 20.05 -58.79
C SER A 115 2.76 19.32 -57.48
N VAL A 116 3.78 18.93 -56.71
CA VAL A 116 3.61 18.18 -55.44
C VAL A 116 3.54 19.13 -54.22
N LYS A 117 3.88 20.41 -54.42
CA LYS A 117 3.80 21.45 -53.39
C LYS A 117 2.34 21.71 -53.01
N THR A 118 1.97 21.23 -51.83
CA THR A 118 0.70 21.55 -51.17
C THR A 118 1.01 22.33 -49.90
N ASP A 119 0.07 23.12 -49.38
CA ASP A 119 0.28 23.92 -48.16
C ASP A 119 0.76 23.09 -46.95
N LEU A 120 0.53 21.77 -46.97
CA LEU A 120 0.96 20.80 -45.95
C LEU A 120 2.31 20.13 -46.24
N LEU A 121 2.79 20.15 -47.49
CA LEU A 121 4.05 19.55 -47.95
C LEU A 121 4.90 20.62 -48.66
N ASN A 122 5.32 21.61 -47.88
CA ASN A 122 6.22 22.67 -48.31
C ASN A 122 7.67 22.33 -47.94
N ALA A 123 8.63 22.82 -48.73
CA ALA A 123 10.06 22.59 -48.49
C ALA A 123 10.51 22.99 -47.07
N GLU A 124 9.90 24.02 -46.51
CA GLU A 124 10.14 24.49 -45.13
C GLU A 124 9.73 23.45 -44.06
N VAL A 125 8.62 22.74 -44.26
CA VAL A 125 8.16 21.70 -43.32
C VAL A 125 9.09 20.49 -43.32
N LEU A 126 9.62 20.12 -44.50
CA LEU A 126 10.57 19.03 -44.63
C LEU A 126 11.96 19.40 -44.07
N ASP A 127 12.41 20.64 -44.27
CA ASP A 127 13.66 21.14 -43.69
C ASP A 127 13.56 21.22 -42.15
N ASN A 128 12.39 21.59 -41.61
CA ASN A 128 12.12 21.54 -40.18
C ASN A 128 12.17 20.10 -39.64
N LEU A 129 11.55 19.14 -40.33
CA LEU A 129 11.60 17.73 -39.96
C LEU A 129 13.04 17.17 -40.02
N ALA A 130 13.82 17.52 -41.04
CA ALA A 130 15.23 17.14 -41.15
C ALA A 130 16.07 17.71 -39.98
N SER A 131 15.78 18.94 -39.56
CA SER A 131 16.44 19.57 -38.42
C SER A 131 16.08 18.89 -37.10
N GLU A 132 14.82 18.50 -36.90
CA GLU A 132 14.34 17.80 -35.71
C GLU A 132 14.91 16.38 -35.60
N VAL A 133 14.97 15.65 -36.72
CA VAL A 133 15.61 14.32 -36.73
C VAL A 133 17.11 14.42 -36.40
N LYS A 134 17.78 15.50 -36.85
CA LYS A 134 19.18 15.77 -36.53
C LYS A 134 19.40 16.15 -35.07
N THR A 135 18.49 16.92 -34.44
CA THR A 135 18.58 17.22 -33.00
C THR A 135 18.33 15.96 -32.17
N LEU A 136 17.36 15.13 -32.54
CA LEU A 136 17.12 13.81 -31.91
C LEU A 136 18.32 12.87 -32.04
N GLN A 137 19.06 12.93 -33.15
CA GLN A 137 20.31 12.19 -33.32
C GLN A 137 21.40 12.67 -32.36
N VAL A 138 21.56 13.98 -32.18
CA VAL A 138 22.52 14.58 -31.23
C VAL A 138 22.15 14.20 -29.79
N VAL A 139 20.86 14.21 -29.44
CA VAL A 139 20.36 13.75 -28.14
C VAL A 139 20.71 12.27 -27.89
N LYS A 140 20.58 11.42 -28.92
CA LYS A 140 20.93 10.00 -28.85
C LYS A 140 22.44 9.76 -28.74
N THR A 141 23.29 10.53 -29.42
CA THR A 141 24.76 10.38 -29.35
C THR A 141 25.35 11.01 -28.09
N ASN A 142 24.72 12.04 -27.53
CA ASN A 142 25.21 12.77 -26.36
C ASN A 142 24.59 12.30 -25.04
N GLY A 143 23.64 11.35 -25.07
CA GLY A 143 23.08 10.72 -23.86
C GLY A 143 22.24 11.63 -22.97
N GLN A 144 21.90 12.84 -23.40
CA GLN A 144 21.06 13.77 -22.64
C GLN A 144 19.58 13.55 -22.96
N ILE A 145 18.99 12.53 -22.36
CA ILE A 145 17.56 12.54 -22.06
C ILE A 145 17.40 13.50 -20.87
N THR A 146 17.33 14.79 -21.13
CA THR A 146 16.98 15.78 -20.11
C THR A 146 15.48 16.01 -20.14
N GLU A 147 14.91 15.94 -18.94
CA GLU A 147 13.54 16.30 -18.58
C GLU A 147 12.48 15.20 -18.78
N HIS A 148 12.48 14.26 -17.83
CA HIS A 148 11.23 14.04 -17.10
C HIS A 148 10.69 15.42 -16.71
N VAL A 149 9.63 15.87 -17.37
CA VAL A 149 8.85 16.99 -16.87
C VAL A 149 8.14 16.46 -15.64
N ASP A 150 8.82 16.58 -14.50
CA ASP A 150 8.17 16.51 -13.21
C ASP A 150 7.19 17.69 -13.17
N HIS A 151 5.95 17.45 -13.59
CA HIS A 151 4.84 18.22 -13.06
C HIS A 151 4.76 17.90 -11.58
N GLU A 152 5.61 18.55 -10.79
CA GLU A 152 5.38 18.75 -9.38
C GLU A 152 4.13 19.65 -9.29
N VAL A 153 2.98 19.00 -9.39
CA VAL A 153 1.76 19.55 -8.82
C VAL A 153 2.07 19.66 -7.34
N ASP A 154 2.43 20.85 -6.88
CA ASP A 154 2.50 21.22 -5.47
C ASP A 154 1.06 21.07 -4.96
N LEU A 155 0.69 19.83 -4.64
CA LEU A 155 -0.50 19.48 -3.89
C LEU A 155 -0.51 20.42 -2.70
N PRO A 156 -1.63 21.10 -2.40
CA PRO A 156 -1.67 22.08 -1.33
C PRO A 156 -1.11 21.41 -0.09
N LYS A 157 0.10 21.86 0.31
CA LYS A 157 0.75 21.44 1.55
C LYS A 157 -0.34 21.55 2.59
N THR A 158 -0.84 20.40 3.06
CA THR A 158 -1.78 20.33 4.16
C THR A 158 -1.20 21.24 5.21
N ARG A 159 -1.86 22.38 5.48
CA ARG A 159 -1.50 23.23 6.60
C ARG A 159 -1.76 22.36 7.82
N SER A 160 -0.78 21.55 8.19
CA SER A 160 -0.68 20.95 9.50
C SER A 160 -0.38 22.12 10.42
N ASP A 161 -1.42 22.88 10.75
CA ASP A 161 -1.33 23.94 11.73
C ASP A 161 -0.75 23.26 12.99
N PRO A 162 0.40 23.72 13.54
CA PRO A 162 1.01 23.08 14.70
C PRO A 162 0.03 23.00 15.88
N LYS A 163 -0.99 23.87 15.91
CA LYS A 163 -2.09 23.79 16.86
C LYS A 163 -2.96 22.56 16.66
N VAL A 164 -3.28 22.19 15.41
CA VAL A 164 -4.06 21.01 15.07
C VAL A 164 -3.31 19.75 15.50
N ALA A 165 -2.02 19.63 15.17
CA ALA A 165 -1.19 18.51 15.62
C ALA A 165 -1.10 18.41 17.17
N THR A 166 -1.03 19.57 17.85
CA THR A 166 -1.03 19.60 19.33
C THR A 166 -2.37 19.13 19.90
N LEU A 167 -3.48 19.54 19.30
CA LEU A 167 -4.82 19.15 19.72
C LEU A 167 -5.09 17.66 19.45
N GLU A 168 -4.66 17.14 18.31
CA GLU A 168 -4.76 15.71 17.98
C GLU A 168 -3.98 14.85 18.97
N ASN A 169 -2.76 15.25 19.35
CA ASN A 169 -1.98 14.55 20.36
C ASN A 169 -2.65 14.57 21.74
N ARG A 170 -3.26 15.70 22.12
CA ARG A 170 -4.02 15.81 23.37
C ARG A 170 -5.27 14.93 23.35
N LEU A 171 -5.99 14.92 22.24
CA LEU A 171 -7.18 14.09 22.03
C LEU A 171 -6.83 12.61 22.14
N ARG A 172 -5.77 12.16 21.44
CA ARG A 172 -5.26 10.79 21.51
C ARG A 172 -4.91 10.36 22.93
N ARG A 173 -4.31 11.25 23.73
CA ARG A 173 -3.99 10.95 25.14
C ARG A 173 -5.26 10.82 25.99
N ILE A 174 -6.26 11.65 25.74
CA ILE A 174 -7.57 11.57 26.42
C ILE A 174 -8.26 10.25 26.05
N GLU A 175 -8.32 9.91 24.77
CA GLU A 175 -8.88 8.65 24.27
C GLU A 175 -8.18 7.43 24.88
N GLN A 176 -6.85 7.46 24.98
CA GLN A 176 -6.09 6.37 25.60
C GLN A 176 -6.36 6.26 27.12
N SER A 177 -6.62 7.38 27.80
CA SER A 177 -6.91 7.39 29.24
C SER A 177 -8.34 6.92 29.59
N ILE A 178 -9.32 7.22 28.73
CA ILE A 178 -10.72 6.83 28.91
C ILE A 178 -10.96 5.42 28.33
N GLY A 179 -10.11 4.99 27.40
CA GLY A 179 -10.23 3.74 26.65
C GLY A 179 -11.13 3.92 25.43
N SER A 180 -10.76 3.30 24.31
CA SER A 180 -11.60 3.23 23.11
C SER A 180 -12.66 2.15 23.29
N SER A 181 -13.63 2.38 24.17
CA SER A 181 -14.85 1.57 24.19
C SER A 181 -15.80 2.12 23.14
N VAL A 182 -16.01 1.36 22.07
CA VAL A 182 -16.80 1.77 20.90
C VAL A 182 -18.25 2.11 21.26
N ILE A 183 -18.78 1.64 22.39
CA ILE A 183 -20.06 2.10 22.93
C ILE A 183 -20.04 1.93 24.45
N PRO A 184 -19.85 2.99 25.25
CA PRO A 184 -20.13 2.88 26.67
C PRO A 184 -21.65 2.72 26.82
N SER A 185 -22.09 1.68 27.53
CA SER A 185 -23.53 1.41 27.79
C SER A 185 -24.23 2.55 28.55
N ALA A 186 -23.46 3.45 29.16
CA ALA A 186 -23.87 4.65 29.88
C ALA A 186 -22.70 5.65 29.94
N PRO A 187 -22.93 6.95 30.19
CA PRO A 187 -21.86 7.92 30.41
C PRO A 187 -20.86 7.45 31.47
N VAL A 188 -19.56 7.68 31.23
CA VAL A 188 -18.48 7.28 32.16
C VAL A 188 -18.71 7.86 33.56
N LEU A 189 -19.25 9.08 33.64
CA LEU A 189 -19.56 9.73 34.91
C LEU A 189 -20.59 8.93 35.72
N ASP A 190 -21.69 8.51 35.10
CA ASP A 190 -22.75 7.73 35.74
C ASP A 190 -22.21 6.40 36.28
N THR A 191 -21.31 5.75 35.54
CA THR A 191 -20.66 4.50 36.00
C THR A 191 -19.73 4.73 37.18
N ILE A 192 -19.04 5.87 37.23
CA ILE A 192 -18.17 6.24 38.36
C ILE A 192 -19.02 6.56 39.60
N GLU A 193 -20.14 7.27 39.43
CA GLU A 193 -21.05 7.59 40.54
C GLU A 193 -21.75 6.35 41.10
N ASP A 194 -22.20 5.43 40.23
CA ASP A 194 -22.74 4.13 40.65
C ASP A 194 -21.69 3.30 41.40
N LEU A 195 -20.44 3.24 40.91
CA LEU A 195 -19.37 2.54 41.61
C LEU A 195 -19.06 3.18 42.98
N LYS A 196 -19.06 4.52 43.05
CA LYS A 196 -18.88 5.25 44.31
C LYS A 196 -19.99 4.90 45.30
N LEU A 197 -21.25 4.91 44.87
CA LEU A 197 -22.39 4.56 45.72
C LEU A 197 -22.28 3.11 46.22
N ARG A 198 -21.89 2.17 45.35
CA ARG A 198 -21.66 0.77 45.73
C ARG A 198 -20.53 0.62 46.74
N CYS A 199 -19.47 1.42 46.62
CA CYS A 199 -18.38 1.46 47.61
C CYS A 199 -18.83 2.05 48.96
N GLU A 200 -19.66 3.10 48.95
CA GLU A 200 -20.18 3.74 50.17
C GLU A 200 -21.17 2.85 50.93
N THR A 201 -21.98 2.08 50.20
CA THR A 201 -22.98 1.15 50.75
C THR A 201 -22.39 -0.22 51.10
N LEU A 202 -21.09 -0.41 50.91
CA LEU A 202 -20.42 -1.69 51.08
C LEU A 202 -20.28 -2.06 52.56
N ASN A 203 -20.84 -3.20 52.96
CA ASN A 203 -20.68 -3.69 54.33
C ASN A 203 -19.28 -4.29 54.53
N HIS A 204 -18.39 -3.53 55.17
CA HIS A 204 -17.00 -3.90 55.40
C HIS A 204 -16.81 -5.26 56.09
N SER A 205 -17.69 -5.62 57.04
CA SER A 205 -17.61 -6.90 57.75
C SER A 205 -17.90 -8.11 56.84
N TYR A 206 -18.88 -7.96 55.94
CA TYR A 206 -19.22 -8.99 54.97
C TYR A 206 -18.14 -9.15 53.90
N VAL A 207 -17.55 -8.03 53.44
CA VAL A 207 -16.44 -8.02 52.50
C VAL A 207 -15.21 -8.69 53.10
N SER A 208 -14.84 -8.37 54.33
CA SER A 208 -13.70 -9.02 55.00
C SER A 208 -13.88 -10.54 55.11
N GLY A 209 -15.10 -11.00 55.41
CA GLY A 209 -15.43 -12.43 55.40
C GLY A 209 -15.41 -13.08 54.01
N LEU A 210 -15.72 -12.33 52.95
CA LEU A 210 -15.55 -12.78 51.56
C LEU A 210 -14.08 -12.82 51.15
N GLU A 211 -13.29 -11.80 51.50
CA GLU A 211 -11.84 -11.75 51.26
C GLU A 211 -11.14 -12.94 51.90
N GLN A 212 -11.48 -13.28 53.14
CA GLN A 212 -10.91 -14.46 53.81
C GLN A 212 -11.24 -15.76 53.06
N ARG A 213 -12.48 -15.93 52.61
CA ARG A 213 -12.90 -17.11 51.81
C ARG A 213 -12.21 -17.15 50.45
N LEU A 214 -12.07 -16.00 49.79
CA LEU A 214 -11.36 -15.86 48.52
C LEU A 214 -9.87 -16.22 48.67
N ASN A 215 -9.21 -15.74 49.71
CA ASN A 215 -7.82 -16.09 50.01
C ASN A 215 -7.64 -17.60 50.26
N VAL A 216 -8.61 -18.22 50.94
CA VAL A 216 -8.62 -19.69 51.09
C VAL A 216 -8.79 -20.38 49.73
N MET A 217 -9.62 -19.85 48.82
CA MET A 217 -9.76 -20.41 47.47
C MET A 217 -8.50 -20.20 46.61
N LEU A 218 -7.88 -19.02 46.66
CA LEU A 218 -6.63 -18.72 45.95
C LEU A 218 -5.51 -19.65 46.41
N THR A 219 -5.34 -19.84 47.71
CA THR A 219 -4.33 -20.79 48.24
C THR A 219 -4.63 -22.23 47.83
N LYS A 220 -5.91 -22.64 47.76
CA LYS A 220 -6.30 -23.95 47.21
C LYS A 220 -6.02 -24.05 45.71
N LEU A 221 -6.26 -22.99 44.94
CA LEU A 221 -5.98 -22.93 43.51
C LEU A 221 -4.48 -22.95 43.24
N GLU A 222 -3.67 -22.26 44.02
CA GLU A 222 -2.20 -22.35 43.96
C GLU A 222 -1.69 -23.74 44.33
N LYS A 223 -2.29 -24.38 45.33
CA LYS A 223 -1.98 -25.78 45.66
C LYS A 223 -2.36 -26.70 44.51
N SER A 224 -3.54 -26.50 43.90
CA SER A 224 -3.98 -27.24 42.72
C SER A 224 -3.12 -26.94 41.49
N ARG A 225 -2.57 -25.73 41.33
CA ARG A 225 -1.62 -25.39 40.26
C ARG A 225 -0.25 -26.03 40.49
N ARG A 226 0.17 -26.18 41.75
CA ARG A 226 1.39 -26.89 42.15
C ARG A 226 1.24 -28.41 42.12
N HIS A 227 0.02 -28.93 42.24
CA HIS A 227 -0.29 -30.36 42.20
C HIS A 227 -0.91 -30.81 40.88
N ALA A 228 -1.32 -29.87 40.02
CA ALA A 228 -1.56 -30.14 38.62
C ALA A 228 -0.22 -30.56 38.05
N PRO A 229 -0.05 -31.83 37.62
CA PRO A 229 1.12 -32.16 36.83
C PRO A 229 1.10 -31.18 35.66
N THR A 230 2.20 -30.47 35.47
CA THR A 230 2.53 -29.92 34.16
C THR A 230 2.26 -31.04 33.18
N THR A 231 1.22 -30.93 32.36
CA THR A 231 1.04 -31.77 31.18
C THR A 231 2.15 -31.35 30.22
N THR A 232 3.36 -31.71 30.58
CA THR A 232 4.51 -31.84 29.71
C THR A 232 4.11 -32.87 28.69
N TRP A 233 3.64 -32.44 27.53
CA TRP A 233 3.86 -33.21 26.32
C TRP A 233 5.33 -33.03 25.94
N THR A 234 6.19 -33.59 26.77
CA THR A 234 7.59 -33.86 26.42
C THR A 234 7.67 -35.37 26.27
N SER A 235 7.10 -35.87 25.17
CA SER A 235 7.24 -37.27 24.78
C SER A 235 8.63 -37.47 24.20
N ILE A 236 9.52 -37.92 25.07
CA ILE A 236 10.77 -38.61 24.74
C ILE A 236 10.47 -39.76 23.77
N SER A 237 11.11 -39.74 22.60
CA SER A 237 11.44 -40.97 21.85
C SER A 237 12.88 -40.88 21.31
N ARG A 238 13.85 -40.88 22.24
CA ARG A 238 15.18 -41.47 21.99
C ARG A 238 15.20 -42.86 22.62
N ARG A 239 15.14 -43.90 21.78
CA ARG A 239 15.77 -45.24 21.94
C ARG A 239 15.25 -46.21 20.86
N ARG A 240 15.84 -46.16 19.67
CA ARG A 240 16.68 -47.21 19.07
C ARG A 240 17.09 -46.76 17.68
#